data_AF-A0A9D6MTB2-F1
#
_entry.id   AF-A0A9D6MTB2-F1
#
_cell.length_a   1.000
_cell.length_b   1.000
_cell.length_c   1.000
_cell.angle_alpha   90.00
_cell.angle_beta   90.00
_cell.angle_gamma   90.00
#
_symmetry.space_group_name_H-M   'P 1'
#
loop_
_entity.id
_entity.type
_entity.pdbx_description
1 polymer ?
#
loop_
_entity_poly.entity_id
_entity_poly.type
_entity_poly.pdbx_seq_one_letter_code
_entity_poly.pdbx_strand_id
1 'polypeptide(L)' 'MENKRKAEAQVDRLFLDRWSPRAFDPTPLPEETVKSLFEAAKWSPSCMNEQPWRKIFIGI' A
#
# COMPACT_ATOMS: atom_id res chain seq x y z
N MET A 1 13.61 -15.25 1.97
CA MET A 1 14.34 -15.09 0.68
C MET A 1 15.11 -13.79 0.74
N GLU A 2 16.40 -13.81 0.46
CA GLU A 2 17.22 -12.61 0.44
C GLU A 2 16.93 -11.80 -0.84
N ASN A 3 16.63 -10.52 -0.68
CA ASN A 3 16.29 -9.62 -1.77
C ASN A 3 17.57 -9.12 -2.47
N LYS A 4 17.77 -9.51 -3.73
CA LYS A 4 18.98 -9.19 -4.50
C LYS A 4 18.91 -7.86 -5.28
N ARG A 5 17.83 -7.09 -5.13
CA ARG A 5 17.64 -5.82 -5.85
C ARG A 5 18.63 -4.77 -5.33
N LYS A 6 19.20 -3.98 -6.24
CA LYS A 6 20.08 -2.85 -5.94
C LYS A 6 19.47 -1.57 -6.50
N ALA A 7 19.40 -0.53 -5.69
CA ALA A 7 19.02 0.80 -6.16
C ALA A 7 20.25 1.52 -6.73
N GLU A 8 20.04 2.31 -7.79
CA GLU A 8 21.08 3.14 -8.41
C GLU A 8 21.18 4.53 -7.75
N ALA A 9 20.21 4.88 -6.91
CA ALA A 9 20.15 6.12 -6.14
C ALA A 9 19.60 5.86 -4.73
N GLN A 10 19.68 6.86 -3.84
CA GLN A 10 19.14 6.76 -2.50
C GLN A 10 17.60 6.66 -2.54
N VAL A 11 17.08 5.50 -2.15
CA VAL A 11 15.65 5.25 -1.97
C VAL A 11 15.42 4.50 -0.67
N ASP A 12 14.23 4.62 -0.10
CA ASP A 12 13.87 3.86 1.09
C ASP A 12 13.93 2.34 0.80
N ARG A 13 14.39 1.56 1.78
CA ARG A 13 14.46 0.10 1.67
C ARG A 13 13.09 -0.52 1.43
N LEU A 14 12.00 0.10 1.87
CA LEU A 14 10.63 -0.34 1.61
C LEU A 14 10.38 -0.58 0.11
N PHE A 15 10.91 0.25 -0.78
CA PHE A 15 10.74 0.08 -2.22
C PHE A 15 11.50 -1.15 -2.75
N LEU A 16 12.70 -1.37 -2.22
CA LEU A 16 13.47 -2.55 -2.54
C LEU A 16 12.79 -3.78 -1.96
N ASP A 17 12.30 -3.76 -0.73
CA ASP A 17 11.81 -4.96 -0.04
C ASP A 17 10.36 -5.32 -0.41
N ARG A 18 9.58 -4.36 -0.94
CA ARG A 18 8.22 -4.61 -1.41
C ARG A 18 8.21 -5.62 -2.55
N TRP A 19 7.36 -6.64 -2.41
CA TRP A 19 7.03 -7.63 -3.42
C TRP A 19 5.50 -7.76 -3.49
N SER A 20 4.99 -8.48 -4.49
CA SER A 20 3.54 -8.65 -4.69
C SER A 20 3.10 -10.03 -4.20
N PRO A 21 2.63 -10.16 -2.94
CA PRO A 21 2.09 -11.42 -2.42
C PRO A 21 0.88 -11.88 -3.21
N ARG A 22 0.76 -13.20 -3.40
CA ARG A 22 -0.35 -13.85 -4.13
C ARG A 22 -1.14 -14.85 -3.28
N ALA A 23 -0.72 -15.06 -2.04
CA ALA A 23 -1.42 -15.86 -1.04
C ALA A 23 -1.31 -15.12 0.30
N PHE A 24 -2.41 -15.12 1.05
CA PHE A 24 -2.52 -14.45 2.34
C PHE A 24 -3.07 -15.43 3.36
N ASP A 25 -2.71 -15.23 4.62
CA ASP A 25 -3.34 -15.91 5.74
C ASP A 25 -4.81 -15.46 5.86
N PRO A 26 -5.75 -16.35 6.27
CA PRO A 26 -7.17 -16.00 6.36
C PRO A 26 -7.51 -15.07 7.54
N THR A 27 -6.55 -14.70 8.39
CA THR A 27 -6.78 -13.78 9.51
C THR A 27 -7.24 -12.41 9.00
N PRO A 28 -8.40 -11.92 9.46
CA PRO A 28 -8.87 -10.59 9.09
C PRO A 28 -7.94 -9.49 9.57
N LEU A 29 -7.87 -8.40 8.79
CA LEU A 29 -7.18 -7.18 9.24
C LEU A 29 -8.02 -6.47 10.31
N PRO A 30 -7.39 -5.91 11.36
CA PRO A 30 -8.07 -5.00 12.28
C PRO A 30 -8.66 -3.80 11.53
N GLU A 31 -9.83 -3.35 11.96
CA GLU A 31 -10.53 -2.22 11.33
C GLU A 31 -9.67 -0.96 11.27
N GLU A 32 -8.91 -0.67 12.33
CA GLU A 32 -8.02 0.49 12.40
C GLU A 32 -6.90 0.43 11.36
N THR A 33 -6.42 -0.76 11.02
CA THR A 33 -5.44 -0.94 9.93
C THR A 33 -6.06 -0.58 8.59
N VAL A 34 -7.30 -1.03 8.33
CA VAL A 34 -8.04 -0.70 7.10
C VAL A 34 -8.29 0.81 7.00
N LYS A 35 -8.70 1.46 8.10
CA LYS A 35 -8.86 2.92 8.17
C LYS A 35 -7.55 3.66 7.86
N SER A 36 -6.44 3.22 8.46
CA SER A 36 -5.12 3.80 8.22
C SER A 36 -4.71 3.74 6.75
N LEU A 37 -4.97 2.61 6.07
CA LEU A 37 -4.72 2.48 4.63
C LEU A 37 -5.53 3.47 3.80
N PHE A 38 -6.81 3.67 4.13
CA PHE A 38 -7.64 4.64 3.43
C PHE A 38 -7.25 6.09 3.72
N GLU A 39 -6.76 6.39 4.92
CA GLU A 39 -6.23 7.71 5.24
C GLU A 39 -4.95 7.98 4.44
N ALA A 40 -4.02 7.03 4.36
CA ALA A 40 -2.84 7.16 3.51
C ALA A 40 -3.21 7.41 2.04
N ALA A 41 -4.18 6.65 1.51
CA ALA A 41 -4.65 6.83 0.13
C ALA A 41 -5.26 8.23 -0.10
N LYS A 42 -5.93 8.81 0.92
CA LYS A 42 -6.56 10.15 0.85
C LYS A 42 -5.53 11.26 0.59
N TRP A 43 -4.35 11.14 1.20
CA TRP A 43 -3.30 12.15 1.12
C TRP A 43 -2.45 12.04 -0.14
N SER A 44 -2.75 11.10 -1.03
CA SER A 44 -2.11 11.03 -2.34
C SER A 44 -2.40 12.33 -3.11
N PRO A 45 -1.42 12.92 -3.81
CA PRO A 45 -1.69 14.04 -4.71
C PRO A 45 -2.49 13.57 -5.93
N SER A 46 -3.37 14.41 -6.45
CA SER A 46 -4.04 14.21 -7.74
C SER A 46 -3.92 15.45 -8.62
N CYS A 47 -4.07 15.28 -9.93
CA CYS A 47 -4.19 16.41 -10.86
C CYS A 47 -5.29 17.36 -10.37
N MET A 48 -5.00 18.66 -10.32
CA MET A 48 -5.92 19.70 -9.87
C MET A 48 -6.58 19.47 -8.49
N ASN A 49 -6.01 18.59 -7.66
CA ASN A 49 -6.61 18.13 -6.40
C ASN A 49 -8.06 17.58 -6.55
N GLU A 50 -8.42 17.09 -7.74
CA GLU A 50 -9.78 16.61 -8.05
C GLU A 50 -10.17 15.34 -7.28
N GLN A 51 -9.18 14.59 -6.78
CA GLN A 51 -9.36 13.35 -6.00
C GLN A 51 -10.38 12.40 -6.63
N PRO A 52 -10.16 11.96 -7.88
CA PRO A 52 -11.19 11.26 -8.65
C PRO A 52 -11.40 9.80 -8.20
N TRP A 53 -10.64 9.36 -7.20
CA TRP A 53 -10.67 8.00 -6.68
C TRP A 53 -11.92 7.73 -5.83
N ARG A 54 -12.46 6.52 -5.98
CA ARG A 54 -13.45 5.95 -5.08
C ARG A 54 -12.81 4.78 -4.33
N LYS A 55 -12.91 4.80 -3.00
CA LYS A 55 -12.41 3.73 -2.13
C LYS A 55 -13.55 2.77 -1.87
N ILE A 56 -13.38 1.51 -2.23
CA ILE A 56 -14.38 0.45 -2.02
C ILE A 56 -13.72 -0.62 -1.16
N PHE A 57 -14.37 -0.97 -0.05
CA PHE A 57 -14.00 -2.09 0.80
C PHE A 57 -15.11 -3.13 0.75
N ILE A 58 -14.76 -4.37 0.43
CA ILE A 58 -15.68 -5.49 0.48
C ILE A 58 -15.25 -6.33 1.68
N GLY A 59 -16.01 -6.19 2.78
CA GLY A 59 -15.88 -7.07 3.93
C GLY A 59 -16.44 -8.46 3.63
N ILE A 60 -15.91 -9.47 4.30
CA ILE A 60 -16.45 -10.84 4.35
C ILE A 60 -17.21 -10.97 5.68
#